data_AF-A0A520BPJ3-F1
#
_entry.id   AF-A0A520BPJ3-F1
#
_cell.length_a   1.000
_cell.length_b   1.000
_cell.length_c   1.000
_cell.angle_alpha   90.00
_cell.angle_beta   90.00
_cell.angle_gamma   90.00
#
_symmetry.space_group_name_H-M   'P 1'
#
loop_
_entity.id
_entity.type
_entity.pdbx_description
1 polymer ?
#
loop_
_entity_poly.entity_id
_entity_poly.type
_entity_poly.pdbx_seq_one_letter_code
_entity_poly.pdbx_strand_id
1 'polypeptide(L)'
;YALPGTVPPKPGMVRVAEGEGTAIDVEVWEMPAARYGSFVALIPSPLGIGTLALADGSSVQGFVCEALALEGAEDISHHGGWRHYIASRQPATA
;
A
#
# COMPACT_ATOMS: atom_id res chain seq x y z
N TYR A 1 3.84 3.35 4.63
CA TYR A 1 5.26 3.09 4.94
C TYR A 1 6.02 2.64 3.70
N ALA A 2 7.32 2.92 3.62
CA ALA A 2 8.24 2.31 2.66
C ALA A 2 8.97 1.14 3.33
N LEU A 3 8.81 -0.07 2.81
CA LEU A 3 9.33 -1.29 3.45
C LEU A 3 10.86 -1.41 3.27
N PRO A 4 11.62 -1.64 4.35
CA PRO A 4 13.07 -1.75 4.29
C PRO A 4 13.50 -3.04 3.54
N GLY A 5 14.66 -3.00 2.89
CA GLY A 5 15.28 -4.19 2.30
C GLY A 5 14.55 -4.78 1.08
N THR A 6 13.56 -4.09 0.51
CA THR A 6 12.83 -4.56 -0.67
C THR A 6 13.47 -4.05 -1.97
N VAL A 7 13.67 -4.95 -2.95
CA VAL A 7 14.12 -4.62 -4.30
C VAL A 7 13.18 -5.30 -5.32
N PRO A 8 12.44 -4.55 -6.15
CA PRO A 8 12.29 -3.08 -6.10
C PRO A 8 11.67 -2.61 -4.77
N PRO A 9 11.81 -1.33 -4.40
CA PRO A 9 11.15 -0.77 -3.22
C PRO A 9 9.65 -1.03 -3.25
N LYS A 10 9.06 -1.32 -2.09
CA LYS A 10 7.62 -1.61 -1.95
C LYS A 10 6.98 -0.78 -0.84
N PRO A 11 5.73 -0.30 -1.04
CA PRO A 11 4.95 0.28 0.04
C PRO A 11 4.36 -0.82 0.95
N GLY A 12 4.16 -0.48 2.21
CA GLY A 12 3.32 -1.22 3.16
C GLY A 12 2.26 -0.29 3.74
N MET A 13 0.99 -0.68 3.65
CA MET A 13 -0.15 0.07 4.17
C MET A 13 -0.82 -0.68 5.31
N VAL A 14 -1.10 0.01 6.41
CA VAL A 14 -1.86 -0.52 7.55
C VAL A 14 -3.04 0.38 7.84
N ARG A 15 -4.13 -0.22 8.30
CA ARG A 15 -5.27 0.52 8.84
C ARG A 15 -4.93 0.94 10.27
N VAL A 16 -5.19 2.21 10.58
CA VAL A 16 -5.06 2.79 11.92
C VAL A 16 -6.43 3.26 12.42
N ALA A 17 -6.51 3.72 13.67
CA ALA A 17 -7.75 4.26 14.21
C ALA A 17 -8.17 5.55 13.47
N GLU A 18 -9.46 5.89 13.58
CA GLU A 18 -9.99 7.12 12.99
C GLU A 18 -9.27 8.35 13.58
N GLY A 19 -8.87 9.28 12.71
CA GLY A 19 -8.10 10.48 13.09
C GLY A 19 -6.59 10.26 13.23
N GLU A 20 -6.09 9.02 13.17
CA GLU A 20 -4.66 8.72 13.24
C GLU A 20 -4.02 8.52 11.85
N GLY A 21 -4.85 8.38 10.81
CA GLY A 21 -4.42 8.07 9.44
C GLY A 21 -4.43 9.25 8.49
N THR A 22 -3.94 9.02 7.27
CA THR A 22 -4.04 9.94 6.12
C THR A 22 -4.67 9.21 4.95
N ALA A 23 -5.39 9.92 4.08
CA ALA A 23 -5.89 9.36 2.83
C ALA A 23 -4.71 9.02 1.90
N ILE A 24 -4.73 7.83 1.30
CA ILE A 24 -3.68 7.34 0.41
C ILE A 24 -4.27 7.08 -0.97
N ASP A 25 -3.62 7.60 -2.01
CA ASP A 25 -3.98 7.37 -3.40
C ASP A 25 -3.88 5.88 -3.75
N VAL A 26 -4.94 5.37 -4.38
CA VAL A 26 -5.04 3.97 -4.84
C VAL A 26 -5.51 3.90 -6.28
N GLU A 27 -5.13 2.82 -6.96
CA GLU A 27 -5.70 2.46 -8.26
C GLU A 27 -6.64 1.26 -8.05
N VAL A 28 -7.89 1.40 -8.47
CA VAL A 28 -8.89 0.32 -8.38
C VAL A 28 -8.96 -0.42 -9.71
N TRP A 29 -8.76 -1.73 -9.65
CA TRP A 29 -8.75 -2.61 -10.82
C TRP A 29 -9.86 -3.66 -10.70
N GLU A 30 -10.54 -3.92 -11.83
CA GLU A 30 -11.47 -5.03 -11.93
C GLU A 30 -10.73 -6.31 -12.28
N MET A 31 -11.06 -7.43 -11.60
CA MET A 31 -10.46 -8.72 -11.85
C MET A 31 -11.52 -9.83 -11.81
N PRO A 32 -11.49 -10.81 -12.73
CA PRO A 32 -12.39 -11.96 -12.65
C PRO A 32 -12.17 -12.74 -11.36
N ALA A 33 -13.26 -13.05 -10.63
CA ALA A 33 -13.22 -13.79 -9.38
C ALA A 33 -12.47 -15.13 -9.49
N ALA A 34 -12.59 -15.82 -10.63
CA ALA A 34 -11.89 -17.08 -10.90
C ALA A 34 -10.35 -16.95 -10.93
N ARG A 35 -9.80 -15.74 -11.08
CA ARG A 35 -8.35 -15.46 -11.09
C ARG A 35 -7.83 -14.95 -9.74
N TYR A 36 -8.72 -14.61 -8.81
CA TYR A 36 -8.35 -14.02 -7.53
C TYR A 36 -7.38 -14.90 -6.73
N GLY A 37 -7.65 -16.20 -6.60
CA GLY A 37 -6.78 -17.12 -5.87
C GLY A 37 -5.37 -17.19 -6.47
N SER A 38 -5.25 -17.30 -7.79
CA SER A 38 -3.94 -17.31 -8.47
C SER A 38 -3.20 -15.98 -8.34
N PHE A 39 -3.91 -14.86 -8.25
CA PHE A 39 -3.32 -13.54 -8.04
C PHE A 39 -2.80 -13.39 -6.61
N VAL A 40 -3.61 -13.76 -5.60
CA VAL A 40 -3.23 -13.68 -4.18
C VAL A 40 -2.05 -14.59 -3.86
N ALA A 41 -1.94 -15.75 -4.51
CA ALA A 41 -0.80 -16.65 -4.36
C ALA A 41 0.55 -16.04 -4.77
N LEU A 42 0.56 -14.94 -5.54
CA LEU A 42 1.76 -14.21 -5.94
C LEU A 42 2.17 -13.12 -4.94
N ILE A 43 1.42 -12.95 -3.84
CA ILE A 43 1.65 -11.89 -2.85
C ILE A 43 2.39 -12.50 -1.65
N PRO A 44 3.72 -12.33 -1.56
CA PRO A 44 4.47 -12.86 -0.44
C PRO A 44 4.28 -11.99 0.81
N SER A 45 4.52 -12.60 1.97
CA SER A 45 4.72 -11.85 3.22
C SER A 45 5.80 -10.76 3.01
N PRO A 46 5.62 -9.56 3.59
CA PRO A 46 4.61 -9.20 4.60
C PRO A 46 3.30 -8.64 4.04
N LEU A 47 3.07 -8.78 2.74
CA LEU A 47 1.88 -8.24 2.10
C LEU A 47 0.73 -9.25 2.12
N GLY A 48 -0.49 -8.72 2.12
CA GLY A 48 -1.71 -9.50 1.98
C GLY A 48 -2.78 -8.70 1.26
N ILE A 49 -3.94 -9.33 1.04
CA ILE A 49 -5.15 -8.64 0.59
C ILE A 49 -6.13 -8.56 1.76
N GLY A 50 -6.63 -7.34 2.00
CA GLY A 50 -7.67 -7.06 2.97
C GLY A 50 -8.71 -6.09 2.40
N THR A 51 -9.68 -5.73 3.23
CA THR A 51 -10.73 -4.78 2.85
C THR A 51 -10.28 -3.34 3.11
N LEU A 52 -10.30 -2.51 2.07
CA LEU A 52 -10.06 -1.07 2.12
C LEU A 52 -11.37 -0.31 2.10
N ALA A 53 -11.39 0.84 2.78
CA ALA A 53 -12.48 1.82 2.67
C ALA A 53 -12.00 2.95 1.76
N LEU A 54 -12.81 3.32 0.77
CA LEU A 54 -12.51 4.41 -0.16
C LEU A 54 -13.19 5.71 0.30
N ALA A 55 -12.70 6.84 -0.21
CA ALA A 55 -13.21 8.16 0.14
C ALA A 55 -14.68 8.39 -0.26
N ASP A 56 -15.17 7.63 -1.24
CA ASP A 56 -16.58 7.63 -1.66
C ASP A 56 -17.49 6.78 -0.75
N GLY A 57 -16.95 6.17 0.31
CA GLY A 57 -17.66 5.31 1.24
C GLY A 57 -17.78 3.85 0.79
N SER A 58 -17.32 3.52 -0.43
CA SER A 58 -17.30 2.13 -0.90
C SER A 58 -16.20 1.31 -0.24
N SER A 59 -16.29 -0.02 -0.37
CA SER A 59 -15.28 -0.95 0.13
C SER A 59 -14.79 -1.87 -0.99
N VAL A 60 -13.48 -2.06 -1.07
CA VAL A 60 -12.81 -2.87 -2.09
C VAL A 60 -11.77 -3.80 -1.47
N GLN A 61 -11.36 -4.84 -2.19
CA GLN A 61 -10.17 -5.61 -1.82
C GLN A 61 -8.92 -4.86 -2.26
N GLY A 62 -7.90 -4.80 -1.40
CA GLY A 62 -6.63 -4.13 -1.72
C GLY A 62 -5.47 -4.58 -0.84
N PHE A 63 -4.28 -4.16 -1.22
CA PHE A 63 -3.05 -4.53 -0.54
C PHE A 63 -2.99 -3.94 0.87
N VAL A 64 -2.65 -4.79 1.83
CA VAL A 64 -2.33 -4.44 3.23
C VAL A 64 -0.98 -5.02 3.60
N CYS A 65 -0.41 -4.54 4.70
CA CYS A 65 0.84 -5.03 5.26
C CYS A 65 0.62 -5.54 6.68
N GLU A 66 1.34 -6.59 7.06
CA GLU A 66 1.45 -7.01 8.45
C GLU A 66 2.05 -5.87 9.29
N ALA A 67 1.47 -5.59 10.47
CA ALA A 67 1.91 -4.48 11.32
C ALA A 67 3.35 -4.65 11.80
N LEU A 68 3.78 -5.89 12.08
CA LEU A 68 5.15 -6.20 12.50
C LEU A 68 6.20 -5.80 11.45
N ALA A 69 5.86 -5.90 10.17
CA ALA A 69 6.78 -5.55 9.08
C ALA A 69 7.02 -4.04 8.93
N LEU A 70 6.33 -3.23 9.72
CA LEU A 70 6.54 -1.79 9.78
C LEU A 70 7.63 -1.37 10.77
N GLU A 71 8.13 -2.30 11.60
CA GLU A 71 9.24 -2.00 12.49
C GLU A 71 10.48 -1.54 11.69
N GLY A 72 10.92 -0.31 11.94
CA GLY A 72 12.03 0.32 11.21
C GLY A 72 11.69 0.76 9.78
N ALA A 73 10.44 0.63 9.34
CA ALA A 73 9.98 1.16 8.06
C ALA A 73 9.77 2.68 8.14
N GLU A 74 10.08 3.38 7.04
CA GLU A 74 9.87 4.82 6.95
C GLU A 74 8.38 5.14 6.81
N ASP A 75 7.85 6.03 7.65
CA ASP A 75 6.50 6.56 7.45
C ASP A 75 6.50 7.58 6.31
N ILE A 76 5.74 7.25 5.28
CA ILE A 76 5.61 8.04 4.04
C ILE A 76 4.18 8.56 3.85
N SER A 77 3.32 8.47 4.88
CA SER A 77 1.90 8.82 4.78
C SER A 77 1.69 10.26 4.35
N HIS A 78 2.59 11.16 4.74
CA HIS A 78 2.59 12.57 4.35
C HIS A 78 2.78 12.83 2.84
N HIS A 79 3.24 11.84 2.07
CA HIS A 79 3.28 11.94 0.60
C HIS A 79 1.92 11.68 -0.06
N GLY A 80 0.92 11.17 0.68
CA GLY A 80 -0.42 10.88 0.17
C GLY A 80 -0.48 9.73 -0.85
N GLY A 81 0.64 9.11 -1.23
CA GLY A 81 0.66 8.06 -2.23
C GLY A 81 2.05 7.58 -2.59
N TRP A 82 2.15 6.32 -3.06
CA TRP A 82 3.43 5.71 -3.42
C TRP A 82 4.13 6.43 -4.57
N ARG A 83 3.37 6.89 -5.58
CA ARG A 83 3.93 7.60 -6.74
C ARG A 83 4.58 8.91 -6.33
N HIS A 84 3.96 9.67 -5.41
CA HIS A 84 4.52 10.91 -4.89
C HIS A 84 5.79 10.68 -4.07
N TYR A 85 5.83 9.63 -3.25
CA TYR A 85 7.06 9.23 -2.54
C TYR A 85 8.19 8.83 -3.49
N ILE A 86 7.91 8.06 -4.55
CA ILE A 86 8.96 7.71 -5.51
C ILE A 86 9.46 8.95 -6.26
N ALA A 87 8.57 9.88 -6.60
CA ALA A 87 8.95 11.15 -7.24
C ALA A 87 9.83 12.03 -6.33
N SER A 88 9.56 12.08 -5.02
CA SER A 88 10.38 12.85 -4.07
C SER A 88 11.79 12.27 -3.89
N ARG A 89 11.99 10.99 -4.22
CA ARG A 89 13.29 10.30 -4.18
C ARG A 89 14.11 10.43 -5.46
N GLN A 90 13.49 10.86 -6.55
CA GLN A 90 14.24 11.11 -7.78
C GLN A 90 14.96 12.45 -7.64
N PRO A 91 16.28 12.51 -7.96
CA PRO A 91 16.97 13.79 -8.02
C PRO A 91 16.27 14.68 -9.05
N ALA A 92 16.07 15.95 -8.71
CA ALA A 92 15.55 16.94 -9.66
C ALA A 92 16.39 16.86 -10.94
N THR A 93 15.76 16.52 -12.05
CA THR A 93 16.43 16.50 -13.34
C THR A 93 16.77 17.96 -13.66
N ALA A 94 18.06 18.28 -13.65
CA ALA A 94 18.57 19.59 -14.05
C ALA A 94 18.39 19.83 -15.55
#